data_AF-A0A1D6IMI8-F1
#
_entry.id   AF-A0A1D6IMI8-F1
#
_cell.length_a   1.000
_cell.length_b   1.000
_cell.length_c   1.000
_cell.angle_alpha   90.00
_cell.angle_beta   90.00
_cell.angle_gamma   90.00
#
_symmetry.space_group_name_H-M   'P 1'
#
loop_
_entity.id
_entity.type
_entity.pdbx_description
1 polymer ?
#
loop_
_entity_poly.entity_id
_entity_poly.type
_entity_poly.pdbx_seq_one_letter_code
_entity_poly.pdbx_strand_id
1 'polypeptide(L)'
;MSWFGHHHHNQPAPPASGPNQVFKIFCRANENYCLAVRDGAVVLAPVNPKDDHQHWYKDMRFSTRVKDEEGMPAFALVNKATGLAIKHSLGTEIVLWKWCEGDNQRWKILPW
;
A
#
# COMPACT_ATOMS: atom_id res chain seq x y z
N MET A 1 -31.99 24.13 -15.87
CA MET A 1 -32.05 22.66 -15.97
C MET A 1 -30.62 22.12 -16.01
N SER A 2 -30.37 21.08 -15.21
CA SER A 2 -29.28 20.07 -15.30
C SER A 2 -27.79 20.48 -15.26
N TRP A 3 -27.27 20.54 -14.03
CA TRP A 3 -26.11 19.80 -13.46
C TRP A 3 -25.13 19.05 -14.39
N PHE A 4 -23.83 19.32 -14.25
CA PHE A 4 -22.75 18.33 -14.32
C PHE A 4 -21.73 18.62 -13.21
N GLY A 5 -21.67 17.72 -12.23
CA GLY A 5 -20.76 17.81 -11.08
C GLY A 5 -19.42 17.21 -11.45
N HIS A 6 -18.36 17.99 -11.26
CA HIS A 6 -16.99 17.52 -11.37
C HIS A 6 -16.66 16.65 -10.15
N HIS A 7 -16.71 15.33 -10.32
CA HIS A 7 -16.13 14.38 -9.37
C HIS A 7 -14.59 14.50 -9.45
N HIS A 8 -14.01 15.44 -8.70
CA HIS A 8 -12.60 15.40 -8.35
C HIS A 8 -12.35 14.18 -7.47
N HIS A 9 -12.10 13.02 -8.09
CA HIS A 9 -11.60 11.86 -7.38
C HIS A 9 -10.21 12.22 -6.85
N ASN A 10 -10.13 12.29 -5.53
CA ASN A 10 -9.02 12.72 -4.71
C ASN A 10 -7.81 11.77 -4.88
N GLN A 11 -7.12 11.83 -6.01
CA GLN A 11 -5.92 11.00 -6.24
C GLN A 11 -4.85 11.38 -5.21
N PRO A 12 -4.41 10.45 -4.34
CA PRO A 12 -3.32 10.70 -3.41
C PRO A 12 -2.02 10.97 -4.17
N ALA A 13 -1.18 11.84 -3.60
CA ALA A 13 0.10 12.22 -4.19
C ALA A 13 0.99 10.99 -4.44
N PRO A 14 1.69 10.92 -5.60
CA PRO A 14 2.52 9.76 -5.95
C PRO A 14 3.54 9.46 -4.85
N PRO A 15 3.80 8.18 -4.54
CA PRO A 15 4.71 7.79 -3.46
C PRO A 15 6.14 8.25 -3.74
N ALA A 16 6.88 8.60 -2.69
CA ALA A 16 8.24 9.13 -2.81
C ALA A 16 9.33 8.06 -2.73
N SER A 17 8.98 6.78 -2.82
CA SER A 17 9.94 5.79 -3.30
C SER A 17 10.53 6.31 -4.61
N GLY A 18 11.85 6.36 -4.73
CA GLY A 18 12.49 6.73 -6.00
C GLY A 18 11.87 5.92 -7.15
N PRO A 19 11.83 6.45 -8.39
CA PRO A 19 11.04 5.92 -9.50
C PRO A 19 11.26 4.43 -9.82
N ASN A 20 12.29 3.78 -9.25
CA ASN A 20 12.68 2.40 -9.49
C ASN A 20 12.42 1.41 -8.34
N GLN A 21 11.75 1.78 -7.23
CA GLN A 21 11.48 0.83 -6.13
C GLN A 21 10.02 0.39 -6.07
N VAL A 22 9.65 -0.48 -7.02
CA VAL A 22 8.41 -1.26 -6.99
C VAL A 22 8.71 -2.64 -6.41
N PHE A 23 7.87 -3.09 -5.48
CA PHE A 23 7.98 -4.37 -4.82
C PHE A 23 6.76 -5.26 -5.10
N LYS A 24 6.98 -6.56 -4.99
CA LYS A 24 5.92 -7.56 -4.81
C LYS A 24 6.08 -8.19 -3.44
N ILE A 25 4.97 -8.52 -2.80
CA ILE A 25 4.95 -9.19 -1.49
C ILE A 25 4.41 -10.59 -1.70
N PHE A 26 5.27 -11.59 -1.54
CA PHE A 26 4.93 -12.99 -1.77
C PHE A 26 4.44 -13.67 -0.50
N CYS A 27 3.53 -14.63 -0.66
CA CYS A 27 3.14 -15.50 0.44
C CYS A 27 4.20 -16.58 0.64
N ARG A 28 4.89 -16.59 1.78
CA ARG A 28 5.90 -17.62 2.07
C ARG A 28 5.31 -19.04 2.12
N ALA A 29 4.04 -19.19 2.50
CA ALA A 29 3.38 -20.50 2.49
C ALA A 29 3.15 -21.04 1.07
N ASN A 30 3.08 -20.16 0.06
CA ASN A 30 3.02 -20.53 -1.36
C ASN A 30 3.43 -19.34 -2.23
N GLU A 31 4.66 -19.37 -2.75
CA GLU A 31 5.24 -18.26 -3.52
C GLU A 31 4.59 -18.05 -4.90
N ASN A 32 3.69 -18.93 -5.33
CA ASN A 32 2.86 -18.71 -6.52
C ASN A 32 1.78 -17.64 -6.29
N TYR A 33 1.60 -17.17 -5.05
CA TYR A 33 0.66 -16.11 -4.69
C TYR A 33 1.39 -14.89 -4.14
N CYS A 34 0.88 -13.71 -4.49
CA CYS A 34 1.36 -12.44 -3.96
C CYS A 34 0.20 -11.52 -3.58
N LEU A 35 0.51 -10.53 -2.76
CA LEU A 35 -0.44 -9.52 -2.30
C LEU A 35 -0.90 -8.65 -3.48
N ALA A 36 -2.20 -8.52 -3.66
CA ALA A 36 -2.82 -7.80 -4.76
C ALA A 36 -4.05 -7.00 -4.31
N VAL A 37 -4.47 -6.07 -5.15
CA VAL A 37 -5.76 -5.39 -5.03
C VAL A 37 -6.75 -5.94 -6.06
N ARG A 38 -7.94 -6.35 -5.60
CA ARG A 38 -9.06 -6.81 -6.44
C ARG A 38 -10.36 -6.25 -5.88
N ASP A 39 -11.17 -5.61 -6.72
CA ASP A 39 -12.49 -5.10 -6.34
C ASP A 39 -12.50 -4.28 -5.05
N GLY A 40 -11.43 -3.49 -4.82
CA GLY A 40 -11.25 -2.67 -3.62
C GLY A 40 -10.75 -3.41 -2.38
N ALA A 41 -10.57 -4.73 -2.42
CA ALA A 41 -10.05 -5.55 -1.34
C ALA A 41 -8.56 -5.91 -1.52
N VAL A 42 -7.89 -6.14 -0.39
CA VAL A 42 -6.52 -6.70 -0.34
C VAL A 42 -6.64 -8.22 -0.29
N VAL A 43 -6.03 -8.91 -1.27
CA VAL A 43 -6.13 -10.37 -1.42
C VAL A 43 -4.78 -11.00 -1.74
N LEU A 44 -4.67 -12.32 -1.55
CA LEU A 44 -3.63 -13.12 -2.18
C LEU A 44 -4.12 -13.58 -3.55
N ALA A 45 -3.37 -13.28 -4.60
CA ALA A 45 -3.69 -13.67 -5.97
C ALA A 45 -2.50 -14.36 -6.65
N PRO A 46 -2.74 -15.24 -7.65
CA PRO A 46 -1.67 -15.83 -8.45
C PRO A 46 -0.74 -14.77 -9.05
N VAL A 47 0.57 -15.02 -9.03
CA VAL A 47 1.58 -14.08 -9.51
C VAL A 47 1.44 -13.83 -11.01
N ASN A 48 1.32 -12.55 -11.38
CA ASN A 48 1.31 -12.07 -12.75
C ASN A 48 2.27 -10.87 -12.89
N PRO A 49 3.43 -11.02 -13.57
CA PRO A 49 4.41 -9.94 -13.74
C PRO A 49 3.87 -8.67 -14.41
N LYS A 50 2.80 -8.77 -15.20
CA LYS A 50 2.20 -7.63 -15.93
C LYS A 50 1.09 -6.92 -15.14
N ASP A 51 0.71 -7.45 -13.98
CA ASP A 51 -0.39 -6.90 -13.20
C ASP A 51 0.10 -5.82 -12.23
N ASP A 52 -0.22 -4.56 -12.53
CA ASP A 52 0.10 -3.41 -11.69
C ASP A 52 -0.63 -3.39 -10.34
N HIS A 53 -1.71 -4.15 -10.18
CA HIS A 53 -2.35 -4.30 -8.88
C HIS A 53 -1.56 -5.22 -7.93
N GLN A 54 -0.54 -5.93 -8.41
CA GLN A 54 0.41 -6.71 -7.58
C GLN A 54 1.67 -5.92 -7.21
N HIS A 55 1.80 -4.71 -7.72
CA HIS A 55 2.96 -3.85 -7.55
C HIS A 55 2.72 -2.85 -6.42
N TRP A 56 3.70 -2.72 -5.52
CA TRP A 56 3.60 -1.90 -4.32
C TRP A 56 4.81 -0.98 -4.16
N TYR A 57 4.56 0.22 -3.69
CA TYR A 57 5.58 1.18 -3.31
C TYR A 57 5.77 1.18 -1.80
N LYS A 58 7.03 1.29 -1.36
CA LYS A 58 7.37 1.67 0.02
C LYS A 58 7.49 3.18 0.08
N ASP A 59 6.43 3.86 0.48
CA ASP A 59 6.47 5.30 0.63
C ASP A 59 7.20 5.70 1.92
N MET A 60 8.39 6.26 1.74
CA MET A 60 9.30 6.64 2.83
C MET A 60 9.22 8.13 3.19
N ARG A 61 8.35 8.93 2.54
CA ARG A 61 8.28 10.41 2.71
C ARG A 61 8.29 10.90 4.15
N PHE A 62 7.65 10.13 5.04
CA PHE A 62 7.42 10.48 6.43
C PHE A 62 8.08 9.52 7.42
N SER A 63 9.01 8.71 6.92
CA SER A 63 9.66 7.64 7.67
C SER A 63 10.52 8.13 8.85
N THR A 64 10.83 9.44 8.88
CA THR A 64 11.67 10.07 9.92
C THR A 64 10.96 10.25 11.26
N ARG A 65 9.63 10.18 11.32
CA ARG A 65 8.83 10.53 12.51
C ARG A 65 8.45 9.34 13.39
N VAL A 66 8.49 8.12 12.86
CA VAL A 66 8.16 6.89 13.59
C VAL A 66 9.24 5.85 13.34
N LYS A 67 9.87 5.41 14.43
CA LYS A 67 10.92 4.39 14.45
C LYS A 67 10.50 3.23 15.37
N ASP A 68 11.09 2.06 15.23
CA ASP A 68 11.06 1.02 16.28
C ASP A 68 12.14 1.24 17.32
N GLU A 69 12.23 0.29 18.26
CA GLU A 69 13.19 0.25 19.35
C GLU A 69 14.63 0.15 18.81
N GLU A 70 14.81 -0.42 17.61
CA GLU A 70 16.07 -0.49 16.87
C GLU A 70 16.37 0.77 16.03
N GLY A 71 15.45 1.73 16.00
CA GLY A 71 15.59 2.99 15.27
C GLY A 71 15.27 2.92 13.78
N MET A 72 14.75 1.80 13.29
CA MET A 72 14.38 1.59 11.89
C MET A 72 13.08 2.35 11.55
N PRO A 73 13.07 3.08 10.42
CA PRO A 73 11.95 3.94 10.07
C PRO A 73 10.77 3.14 9.50
N ALA A 74 9.54 3.52 9.87
CA ALA A 74 8.32 2.93 9.30
C ALA A 74 8.02 3.48 7.89
N PHE A 75 7.22 2.75 7.11
CA PHE A 75 6.83 3.15 5.75
C PHE A 75 5.34 2.92 5.48
N ALA A 76 4.79 3.61 4.48
CA ALA A 76 3.46 3.28 3.96
C ALA A 76 3.59 2.28 2.80
N LEU A 77 2.70 1.29 2.75
CA LEU A 77 2.64 0.36 1.64
C LEU A 77 1.51 0.79 0.70
N VAL A 78 1.88 1.32 -0.47
CA VAL A 78 0.95 1.95 -1.42
C VAL A 78 0.86 1.11 -2.70
N ASN A 79 -0.34 0.77 -3.13
CA ASN A 79 -0.52 0.01 -4.37
C ASN A 79 -0.25 0.88 -5.60
N LYS A 80 0.46 0.34 -6.59
CA LYS A 80 0.84 1.08 -7.80
C LYS A 80 -0.35 1.44 -8.67
N ALA A 81 -1.29 0.51 -8.87
CA ALA A 81 -2.44 0.74 -9.73
C ALA A 81 -3.47 1.70 -9.13
N THR A 82 -3.69 1.65 -7.81
CA THR A 82 -4.75 2.42 -7.15
C THR A 82 -4.27 3.67 -6.41
N GLY A 83 -2.98 3.75 -6.05
CA GLY A 83 -2.45 4.79 -5.17
C GLY A 83 -2.95 4.71 -3.73
N LEU A 84 -3.70 3.66 -3.35
CA LEU A 84 -4.23 3.49 -2.01
C LEU A 84 -3.20 2.80 -1.10
N ALA A 85 -3.18 3.21 0.16
CA ALA A 85 -2.35 2.62 1.19
C ALA A 85 -3.07 1.47 1.90
N ILE A 86 -2.32 0.45 2.28
CA ILE A 86 -2.79 -0.58 3.20
C ILE A 86 -2.93 0.04 4.60
N LYS A 87 -4.08 -0.20 5.24
CA LYS A 87 -4.30 0.13 6.65
C LYS A 87 -4.86 -1.06 7.43
N HIS A 88 -4.57 -1.09 8.72
CA HIS A 88 -5.27 -1.94 9.68
C HIS A 88 -6.54 -1.21 10.19
N SER A 89 -7.69 -1.88 10.17
CA SER A 89 -8.94 -1.39 10.76
C SER A 89 -9.15 -1.97 12.17
N LEU A 90 -10.34 -1.81 12.75
CA LEU A 90 -10.68 -2.50 14.00
C LEU A 90 -10.75 -4.01 13.73
N GLY A 91 -10.20 -4.83 14.64
CA GLY A 91 -10.17 -6.30 14.51
C GLY A 91 -8.89 -6.80 13.82
N THR A 92 -9.03 -7.72 12.86
CA THR A 92 -7.92 -8.41 12.16
C THR A 92 -7.88 -8.08 10.67
N GLU A 93 -8.69 -7.12 10.22
CA GLU A 93 -8.88 -6.85 8.80
C GLU A 93 -7.88 -5.82 8.27
N ILE A 94 -7.36 -6.13 7.08
CA ILE A 94 -6.52 -5.25 6.29
C ILE A 94 -7.36 -4.66 5.16
N VAL A 95 -7.43 -3.33 5.08
CA VAL A 95 -8.23 -2.62 4.08
C VAL A 95 -7.41 -1.57 3.34
N LEU A 96 -7.92 -1.12 2.19
CA LEU A 96 -7.33 -0.02 1.43
C LEU A 96 -7.94 1.32 1.86
N TRP A 97 -7.10 2.35 1.91
CA TRP A 97 -7.56 3.72 2.17
C TRP A 97 -6.66 4.75 1.50
N LYS A 98 -7.16 5.97 1.36
CA LYS A 98 -6.30 7.09 0.98
C LYS A 98 -5.17 7.22 2.01
N TRP A 99 -3.93 7.34 1.55
CA TRP A 99 -2.82 7.67 2.45
C TRP A 99 -3.10 9.01 3.13
N CYS A 100 -3.16 9.00 4.45
CA CYS A 100 -3.42 10.17 5.30
C CYS A 100 -2.47 10.23 6.50
N GLU A 101 -1.30 9.58 6.38
CA GLU A 101 -0.26 9.53 7.41
C GLU A 101 -0.73 8.95 8.75
N GLY A 102 -1.82 8.17 8.76
CA GLY A 102 -2.33 7.56 9.99
C GLY A 102 -1.37 6.49 10.53
N ASP A 103 -1.30 6.34 11.85
CA ASP A 103 -0.42 5.32 12.47
C ASP A 103 -0.79 3.90 12.04
N ASN A 104 -2.08 3.64 11.83
CA ASN A 104 -2.60 2.38 11.30
C ASN A 104 -2.32 2.13 9.81
N GLN A 105 -1.62 3.05 9.14
CA GLN A 105 -1.18 2.92 7.75
C GLN A 105 0.34 2.72 7.64
N ARG A 106 1.05 2.72 8.76
CA ARG A 106 2.52 2.62 8.84
C ARG A 106 2.93 1.19 9.18
N TRP A 107 3.84 0.65 8.38
CA TRP A 107 4.30 -0.72 8.46
C TRP A 107 5.82 -0.77 8.71
N LYS A 108 6.27 -1.84 9.35
CA LYS A 108 7.68 -2.16 9.57
C LYS A 108 7.93 -3.58 9.04
N ILE A 109 9.16 -3.84 8.61
CA ILE A 109 9.60 -5.19 8.25
C ILE A 109 10.49 -5.67 9.38
N LEU A 110 10.07 -6.71 10.06
CA LEU A 110 10.89 -7.38 11.07
C LEU A 110 11.65 -8.53 10.41
N PRO A 111 12.92 -8.75 10.78
CA PRO A 111 13.62 -9.98 10.41
C PRO A 111 12.89 -11.19 11.01
N TRP A 112 12.99 -12.32 10.32
CA TRP A 112 12.40 -13.59 10.74
C TRP A 112 13.49 -14.56 11.18
#